data_AF-A0A540WXB1-F1
#
_entry.id   AF-A0A540WXB1-F1
#
_cell.length_a   1.000
_cell.length_b   1.000
_cell.length_c   1.000
_cell.angle_alpha   90.00
_cell.angle_beta   90.00
_cell.angle_gamma   90.00
#
_symmetry.space_group_name_H-M   'P 1'
#
loop_
_entity.id
_entity.type
_entity.pdbx_description
1 polymer ?
#
loop_
_entity_poly.entity_id
_entity_poly.type
_entity_poly.pdbx_seq_one_letter_code
_entity_poly.pdbx_strand_id
1 'polypeptide(L)'
;MNRVSGLLALLCVCVSSAALAQRKELTPATPEATCELTPALRLTMLGGGSFDLKEPALYFFSRSRSQVQVLVSQPEGATEPRLEAVGFWHLKSECLISVDAKGVQYGSKLDCEDAEIEAKVKGSEVTIQTPEKDVFKVTLPSKESASLGLRITLVAEGNFRRVWGSLCGEYKNPPATVPGKADELRQLKRHSTLSQDYKTGTNSIFHMVGEAQKRARGE
;
A
#
# COMPACT_ATOMS: atom_id res chain seq x y z
N MET A 1 40.77 63.16 48.26
CA MET A 1 41.92 63.55 47.43
C MET A 1 42.03 62.55 46.27
N ASN A 2 41.91 63.05 45.02
CA ASN A 2 42.60 62.66 43.77
C ASN A 2 42.73 61.14 43.44
N ARG A 3 42.40 60.59 42.26
CA ARG A 3 42.09 61.07 40.91
C ARG A 3 41.42 59.92 40.12
N VAL A 4 40.62 60.29 39.14
CA VAL A 4 39.98 59.44 38.10
C VAL A 4 41.01 59.01 37.04
N SER A 5 40.87 57.81 36.47
CA SER A 5 40.73 57.56 35.01
C SER A 5 41.23 56.17 34.60
N GLY A 6 40.36 55.44 33.91
CA GLY A 6 40.69 54.18 33.25
C GLY A 6 39.46 53.50 32.66
N LEU A 7 38.68 54.25 31.87
CA LEU A 7 37.60 53.73 31.03
C LEU A 7 38.12 52.61 30.12
N LEU A 8 37.44 51.47 30.10
CA LEU A 8 37.36 50.63 28.89
C LEU A 8 35.95 50.06 28.82
N ALA A 9 35.17 50.70 27.96
CA ALA A 9 33.82 50.33 27.61
C ALA A 9 33.83 48.99 26.85
N LEU A 10 33.12 47.99 27.38
CA LEU A 10 32.68 46.85 26.58
C LEU A 10 31.20 47.07 26.21
N LEU A 11 30.96 47.11 24.91
CA LEU A 11 29.65 47.25 24.27
C LEU A 11 28.70 46.14 24.72
N CYS A 12 27.72 46.48 25.57
CA CYS A 12 26.51 45.69 25.73
C CYS A 12 25.58 45.94 24.54
N VAL A 13 25.62 45.04 23.56
CA VAL A 13 24.59 44.99 22.51
C VAL A 13 23.32 44.42 23.16
N CYS A 14 22.36 45.31 23.42
CA CYS A 14 20.98 44.92 23.68
C CYS A 14 20.43 44.23 22.43
N VAL A 15 20.14 42.94 22.50
CA VAL A 15 19.20 42.30 21.58
C VAL A 15 18.03 41.80 22.39
N SER A 16 16.91 42.47 22.14
CA SER A 16 15.63 42.36 22.77
C SER A 16 15.12 40.91 22.86
N SER A 17 14.66 40.54 24.05
CA SER A 17 13.84 39.37 24.32
C SER A 17 12.52 39.45 23.56
N ALA A 18 12.50 38.98 22.31
CA ALA A 18 11.27 38.75 21.55
C ALA A 18 11.51 37.72 20.44
N ALA A 19 11.94 36.52 20.82
CA ALA A 19 11.87 35.34 19.96
C ALA A 19 11.23 34.21 20.76
N LEU A 20 9.94 34.39 21.09
CA LEU A 20 9.05 33.25 21.24
C LEU A 20 8.89 32.66 19.83
N ALA A 21 9.92 31.97 19.37
CA ALA A 21 9.83 31.11 18.23
C ALA A 21 8.70 30.15 18.55
N GLN A 22 7.58 30.27 17.81
CA GLN A 22 6.65 29.19 17.61
C GLN A 22 7.49 27.96 17.30
N ARG A 23 7.66 27.08 18.29
CA ARG A 23 7.92 25.68 18.00
C ARG A 23 6.72 25.26 17.17
N LYS A 24 6.84 25.33 15.85
CA LYS A 24 6.30 24.28 15.00
C LYS A 24 6.89 23.02 15.63
N GLU A 25 6.11 22.37 16.50
CA GLU A 25 6.21 20.94 16.62
C GLU A 25 6.15 20.44 15.18
N LEU A 26 7.33 20.20 14.61
CA LEU A 26 7.50 19.19 13.60
C LEU A 26 7.05 17.92 14.32
N THR A 27 5.74 17.67 14.40
CA THR A 27 5.24 16.31 14.37
C THR A 27 6.02 15.67 13.25
N PRO A 28 6.92 14.70 13.55
CA PRO A 28 7.68 14.05 12.52
C PRO A 28 6.67 13.61 11.47
N ALA A 29 6.90 13.98 10.21
CA ALA A 29 6.10 13.44 9.12
C ALA A 29 6.01 11.93 9.38
N THR A 30 4.81 11.42 9.61
CA THR A 30 4.59 10.01 9.90
C THR A 30 5.37 9.23 8.85
N PRO A 31 6.37 8.41 9.23
CA PRO A 31 7.24 7.79 8.25
C PRO A 31 6.35 6.98 7.30
N GLU A 32 6.46 7.27 6.00
CA GLU A 32 5.80 6.51 4.96
C GLU A 32 6.17 5.04 5.13
N ALA A 33 5.17 4.20 5.41
CA ALA A 33 5.36 2.76 5.40
C ALA A 33 4.95 2.20 4.05
N THR A 34 5.84 1.36 3.54
CA THR A 34 5.70 0.72 2.24
C THR A 34 5.57 -0.78 2.42
N CYS A 35 4.52 -1.35 1.85
CA CYS A 35 4.40 -2.79 1.66
C CYS A 35 4.71 -3.11 0.20
N GLU A 36 5.65 -4.01 -0.03
CA GLU A 36 6.14 -4.29 -1.38
C GLU A 36 6.12 -5.78 -1.69
N LEU A 37 5.50 -6.17 -2.81
CA LEU A 37 5.62 -7.52 -3.38
C LEU A 37 6.45 -7.46 -4.65
N THR A 38 7.60 -8.13 -4.62
CA THR A 38 8.53 -8.22 -5.75
C THR A 38 8.11 -9.29 -6.76
N PRO A 39 8.63 -9.22 -8.01
CA PRO A 39 8.56 -10.27 -9.02
C PRO A 39 8.87 -11.70 -8.52
N ALA A 40 9.86 -11.82 -7.62
CA ALA A 40 10.27 -13.09 -7.02
C ALA A 40 9.29 -13.60 -5.94
N LEU A 41 8.11 -12.99 -5.84
CA LEU A 41 7.08 -13.26 -4.85
C LEU A 41 7.54 -13.06 -3.39
N ARG A 42 8.58 -12.25 -3.19
CA ARG A 42 9.01 -11.85 -1.85
C ARG A 42 8.27 -10.58 -1.45
N LEU A 43 7.50 -10.68 -0.37
CA LEU A 43 6.77 -9.58 0.24
C LEU A 43 7.59 -8.95 1.36
N THR A 44 7.65 -7.62 1.41
CA THR A 44 8.14 -6.84 2.55
C THR A 44 6.94 -6.16 3.24
N MET A 45 6.80 -6.36 4.54
CA MET A 45 5.67 -5.86 5.34
C MET A 45 5.85 -4.39 5.75
N LEU A 46 4.75 -3.73 6.15
CA LEU A 46 4.74 -2.31 6.56
C LEU A 46 5.63 -2.02 7.77
N GLY A 47 5.75 -2.97 8.70
CA GLY A 47 6.59 -2.84 9.91
C GLY A 47 8.06 -3.23 9.69
N GLY A 48 8.44 -3.60 8.46
CA GLY A 48 9.71 -4.27 8.14
C GLY A 48 9.56 -5.80 8.11
N GLY A 49 10.62 -6.49 7.68
CA GLY A 49 10.63 -7.95 7.52
C GLY A 49 10.03 -8.43 6.19
N SER A 50 10.47 -9.62 5.75
CA SER A 50 10.07 -10.16 4.45
C SER A 50 9.84 -11.68 4.47
N PHE A 51 8.95 -12.17 3.62
CA PHE A 51 8.69 -13.59 3.42
C PHE A 51 8.24 -13.89 1.98
N ASP A 52 8.27 -15.17 1.60
CA ASP A 52 7.99 -15.61 0.24
C ASP A 52 6.54 -16.13 0.07
N LEU A 53 5.87 -15.69 -1.00
CA LEU A 53 4.52 -16.09 -1.43
C LEU A 53 4.56 -17.11 -2.57
N LYS A 54 5.31 -18.20 -2.42
CA LYS A 54 5.48 -19.21 -3.48
C LYS A 54 4.35 -20.23 -3.62
N GLU A 55 3.27 -20.08 -2.87
CA GLU A 55 2.11 -20.99 -2.99
C GLU A 55 1.09 -20.35 -3.94
N PRO A 56 0.65 -21.05 -5.00
CA PRO A 56 -0.45 -20.58 -5.83
C PRO A 56 -1.72 -20.42 -4.98
N ALA A 57 -2.19 -19.18 -4.86
CA ALA A 57 -3.33 -18.82 -4.03
C ALA A 57 -3.81 -17.39 -4.32
N LEU A 58 -5.00 -17.09 -3.80
CA LEU A 58 -5.49 -15.73 -3.69
C LEU A 58 -5.15 -15.21 -2.29
N TYR A 59 -4.23 -14.25 -2.22
CA TYR A 59 -3.91 -13.59 -0.95
C TYR A 59 -4.66 -12.28 -0.85
N PHE A 60 -5.04 -11.87 0.35
CA PHE A 60 -5.57 -10.54 0.57
C PHE A 60 -4.77 -9.76 1.61
N PHE A 61 -4.77 -8.46 1.41
CA PHE A 61 -4.43 -7.51 2.45
C PHE A 61 -5.46 -6.40 2.44
N SER A 62 -5.75 -5.88 3.62
CA SER A 62 -6.72 -4.82 3.78
C SER A 62 -6.07 -3.61 4.45
N ARG A 63 -6.61 -2.45 4.11
CA ARG A 63 -6.41 -1.16 4.76
C ARG A 63 -7.80 -0.65 5.18
N SER A 64 -7.86 0.32 6.11
CA SER A 64 -9.07 0.77 6.80
C SER A 64 -10.40 0.70 6.01
N ARG A 65 -10.41 1.05 4.72
CA ARG A 65 -11.59 0.98 3.83
C ARG A 65 -11.32 0.37 2.47
N SER A 66 -10.18 -0.27 2.29
CA SER A 66 -9.79 -0.88 1.02
C SER A 66 -9.35 -2.31 1.24
N GLN A 67 -9.87 -3.22 0.45
CA GLN A 67 -9.36 -4.58 0.33
C GLN A 67 -8.58 -4.70 -0.97
N VAL A 68 -7.41 -5.31 -0.88
CA VAL A 68 -6.60 -5.68 -2.04
C VAL A 68 -6.44 -7.18 -2.04
N GLN A 69 -6.59 -7.78 -3.21
CA GLN A 69 -6.35 -9.20 -3.44
C GLN A 69 -5.27 -9.37 -4.48
N VAL A 70 -4.38 -10.35 -4.30
CA VAL A 70 -3.30 -10.65 -5.23
C VAL A 70 -3.40 -12.11 -5.64
N LEU A 71 -3.44 -12.34 -6.95
CA LEU A 71 -3.56 -13.66 -7.53
C LEU A 71 -2.17 -14.19 -7.89
N VAL A 72 -1.65 -15.10 -7.07
CA VAL A 72 -0.45 -15.86 -7.40
C VAL A 72 -0.88 -17.16 -8.04
N SER A 73 -0.36 -17.45 -9.23
CA SER A 73 -0.64 -18.71 -9.92
C SER A 73 0.64 -19.31 -10.48
N GLN A 74 0.63 -20.63 -10.70
CA GLN A 74 1.65 -21.30 -11.50
C GLN A 74 0.95 -21.84 -12.75
N PRO A 75 1.06 -21.14 -13.90
CA PRO A 75 0.49 -21.61 -15.15
C PRO A 75 1.00 -23.00 -15.52
N GLU A 76 0.21 -23.75 -16.28
CA GLU A 76 0.62 -25.05 -16.80
C GLU A 76 1.90 -24.89 -17.64
N GLY A 77 2.91 -25.73 -17.34
CA GLY A 77 4.23 -25.66 -17.97
C GLY A 77 5.19 -24.61 -17.41
N ALA A 78 4.76 -23.75 -16.48
CA ALA A 78 5.66 -22.82 -15.79
C ALA A 78 6.44 -23.55 -14.67
N THR A 79 7.75 -23.26 -14.59
CA THR A 79 8.62 -23.83 -13.55
C THR A 79 8.48 -23.13 -12.20
N GLU A 80 7.98 -21.90 -12.19
CA GLU A 80 7.86 -21.07 -11.01
C GLU A 80 6.50 -20.34 -10.96
N PRO A 81 5.93 -20.13 -9.76
CA PRO A 81 4.75 -19.30 -9.58
C PRO A 81 5.04 -17.82 -9.88
N ARG A 82 4.01 -17.09 -10.29
CA ARG A 82 4.08 -15.64 -10.56
C ARG A 82 2.80 -14.91 -10.15
N LEU A 83 2.92 -13.60 -9.96
CA LEU A 83 1.79 -12.72 -9.70
C LEU A 83 1.09 -12.37 -11.02
N GLU A 84 -0.16 -12.81 -11.19
CA GLU A 84 -0.95 -12.64 -12.42
C GLU A 84 -1.77 -11.34 -12.44
N ALA A 85 -2.38 -11.02 -11.30
CA ALA A 85 -3.34 -9.93 -11.20
C ALA A 85 -3.48 -9.41 -9.78
N VAL A 86 -3.97 -8.18 -9.68
CA VAL A 86 -4.32 -7.51 -8.43
C VAL A 86 -5.74 -6.98 -8.51
N GLY A 87 -6.55 -7.27 -7.50
CA GLY A 87 -7.88 -6.69 -7.32
C GLY A 87 -7.84 -5.66 -6.21
N PHE A 88 -8.53 -4.55 -6.39
CA PHE A 88 -8.76 -3.50 -5.42
C PHE A 88 -10.26 -3.30 -5.26
N TRP A 89 -10.72 -3.22 -4.01
CA TRP A 89 -12.10 -2.94 -3.66
C TRP A 89 -12.14 -1.88 -2.56
N HIS A 90 -12.80 -0.76 -2.83
CA HIS A 90 -13.07 0.24 -1.81
C HIS A 90 -14.42 -0.04 -1.15
N LEU A 91 -14.36 -0.46 0.12
CA LEU A 91 -15.49 -0.99 0.90
C LEU A 91 -16.58 0.04 1.20
N LYS A 92 -16.30 1.33 1.05
CA LYS A 92 -17.29 2.38 1.32
C LYS A 92 -18.10 2.76 0.08
N SER A 93 -17.45 2.77 -1.09
CA SER A 93 -18.09 3.17 -2.35
C SER A 93 -18.38 2.01 -3.28
N GLU A 94 -18.00 0.79 -2.91
CA GLU A 94 -18.08 -0.39 -3.76
C GLU A 94 -17.28 -0.29 -5.07
N CYS A 95 -16.36 0.69 -5.18
CA CYS A 95 -15.48 0.81 -6.34
C CYS A 95 -14.58 -0.43 -6.45
N LEU A 96 -14.67 -1.10 -7.59
CA LEU A 96 -13.94 -2.33 -7.91
C LEU A 96 -13.00 -2.07 -9.09
N ILE A 97 -11.72 -2.34 -8.89
CA ILE A 97 -10.67 -2.19 -9.91
C ILE A 97 -9.85 -3.47 -9.92
N SER A 98 -9.54 -4.01 -11.10
CA SER A 98 -8.50 -5.03 -11.24
C SER A 98 -7.40 -4.54 -12.16
N VAL A 99 -6.17 -4.99 -11.89
CA VAL A 99 -4.98 -4.70 -12.68
C VAL A 99 -4.29 -6.01 -12.98
N ASP A 100 -4.07 -6.29 -14.26
CA ASP A 100 -3.33 -7.45 -14.74
C ASP A 100 -2.31 -7.02 -15.80
N ALA A 101 -1.60 -7.99 -16.41
CA ALA A 101 -0.64 -7.70 -17.46
C ALA A 101 -1.23 -7.01 -18.71
N LYS A 102 -2.56 -7.03 -18.90
CA LYS A 102 -3.25 -6.35 -20.00
C LYS A 102 -3.62 -4.90 -19.65
N GLY A 103 -3.66 -4.56 -18.37
CA GLY A 103 -3.90 -3.20 -17.90
C GLY A 103 -4.94 -3.14 -16.79
N VAL A 104 -5.67 -2.03 -16.74
CA VAL A 104 -6.68 -1.74 -15.70
C VAL A 104 -8.08 -2.07 -16.21
N GLN A 105 -8.87 -2.72 -15.36
CA GLN A 105 -10.28 -2.99 -15.59
C GLN A 105 -11.09 -2.47 -14.41
N TYR A 106 -12.27 -1.92 -14.69
CA TYR A 106 -13.20 -1.44 -13.68
C TYR A 106 -14.42 -2.36 -13.64
N GLY A 107 -14.98 -2.58 -12.45
CA GLY A 107 -16.33 -3.16 -12.32
C GLY A 107 -17.38 -2.19 -12.87
N SER A 108 -17.34 -0.94 -12.37
CA SER A 108 -18.05 0.23 -12.89
C SER A 108 -17.12 1.43 -12.79
N LYS A 109 -16.88 2.12 -13.90
CA LYS A 109 -16.03 3.32 -13.90
C LYS A 109 -16.71 4.49 -13.18
N LEU A 110 -18.02 4.59 -13.33
CA LEU A 110 -18.85 5.63 -12.69
C LEU A 110 -18.80 5.52 -11.16
N ASP A 111 -18.96 4.30 -10.61
CA ASP A 111 -18.94 4.09 -9.15
C ASP A 111 -17.59 4.50 -8.52
N CYS A 112 -16.50 4.37 -9.29
CA CYS A 112 -15.17 4.81 -8.87
C CYS A 112 -14.99 6.33 -9.03
N GLU A 113 -15.48 6.92 -10.12
CA GLU A 113 -15.42 8.36 -10.37
C GLU A 113 -16.25 9.14 -9.33
N ASP A 114 -17.46 8.68 -9.01
CA ASP A 114 -18.33 9.26 -7.97
C ASP A 114 -17.71 9.19 -6.57
N ALA A 115 -16.81 8.24 -6.36
CA ALA A 115 -16.06 8.07 -5.13
C ALA A 115 -14.73 8.84 -5.11
N GLU A 116 -14.42 9.60 -6.17
CA GLU A 116 -13.14 10.28 -6.37
C GLU A 116 -11.93 9.30 -6.34
N ILE A 117 -12.14 8.06 -6.80
CA ILE A 117 -11.09 7.02 -6.91
C ILE A 117 -10.71 6.85 -8.37
N GLU A 118 -9.45 7.15 -8.68
CA GLU A 118 -8.92 7.05 -10.05
C GLU A 118 -7.71 6.13 -10.10
N ALA A 119 -7.67 5.23 -11.08
CA ALA A 119 -6.44 4.54 -11.47
C ALA A 119 -5.72 5.32 -12.60
N LYS A 120 -4.62 5.97 -12.24
CA LYS A 120 -3.77 6.72 -13.17
C LYS A 120 -2.68 5.82 -13.73
N VAL A 121 -2.56 5.77 -15.05
CA VAL A 121 -1.52 4.99 -15.73
C VAL A 121 -0.42 5.91 -16.23
N LYS A 122 0.83 5.67 -15.79
CA LYS A 122 2.03 6.40 -16.20
C LYS A 122 3.12 5.42 -16.62
N GLY A 123 3.28 5.22 -17.93
CA GLY A 123 4.19 4.21 -18.46
C GLY A 123 3.74 2.81 -18.05
N SER A 124 4.61 2.07 -17.34
CA SER A 124 4.28 0.76 -16.77
C SER A 124 3.69 0.83 -15.36
N GLU A 125 3.57 2.01 -14.74
CA GLU A 125 3.02 2.15 -13.40
C GLU A 125 1.53 2.51 -13.45
N VAL A 126 0.73 1.78 -12.68
CA VAL A 126 -0.67 2.09 -12.38
C VAL A 126 -0.73 2.56 -10.93
N THR A 127 -1.26 3.75 -10.68
CA THR A 127 -1.47 4.30 -9.33
C THR A 127 -2.96 4.46 -9.07
N ILE A 128 -3.48 3.77 -8.06
CA ILE A 128 -4.84 3.94 -7.52
C ILE A 128 -4.74 4.78 -6.25
N GLN A 129 -5.45 5.90 -6.20
CA GLN A 129 -5.49 6.77 -5.03
C GLN A 129 -6.92 6.88 -4.49
N THR A 130 -7.08 6.79 -3.17
CA THR A 130 -8.37 6.97 -2.49
C THR A 130 -8.50 8.35 -1.82
N PRO A 131 -9.73 8.83 -1.53
CA PRO A 131 -9.96 10.04 -0.74
C PRO A 131 -9.30 10.01 0.64
N GLU A 132 -9.18 8.81 1.22
CA GLU A 132 -8.48 8.55 2.49
C GLU A 132 -6.95 8.66 2.37
N LYS A 133 -6.41 9.01 1.20
CA LYS A 133 -4.98 9.07 0.87
C LYS A 133 -4.29 7.71 0.93
N ASP A 134 -5.02 6.65 0.61
CA ASP A 134 -4.38 5.37 0.31
C ASP A 134 -3.82 5.43 -1.09
N VAL A 135 -2.52 5.11 -1.24
CA VAL A 135 -1.86 5.09 -2.53
C VAL A 135 -1.40 3.67 -2.81
N PHE A 136 -1.98 3.08 -3.84
CA PHE A 136 -1.68 1.73 -4.29
C PHE A 136 -1.04 1.79 -5.68
N LYS A 137 0.16 1.24 -5.83
CA LYS A 137 0.90 1.24 -7.08
C LYS A 137 1.13 -0.18 -7.57
N VAL A 138 0.85 -0.42 -8.84
CA VAL A 138 1.16 -1.66 -9.54
C VAL A 138 2.10 -1.34 -10.69
N THR A 139 3.23 -2.03 -10.74
CA THR A 139 4.11 -1.98 -11.92
C THR A 139 3.78 -3.17 -12.82
N LEU A 140 3.35 -2.87 -14.04
CA LEU A 140 3.12 -3.81 -15.11
C LEU A 140 4.46 -4.34 -15.65
N PRO A 141 4.54 -5.62 -16.07
CA PRO A 141 5.72 -6.13 -16.75
C PRO A 141 5.96 -5.33 -18.04
N SER A 142 7.22 -5.08 -18.37
CA SER A 142 7.57 -4.50 -19.68
C SER A 142 7.24 -5.52 -20.78
N LYS A 143 6.98 -5.03 -22.00
CA LYS A 143 6.73 -5.89 -23.18
C LYS A 143 7.86 -6.91 -23.43
N GLU A 144 9.07 -6.62 -22.97
CA GLU A 144 10.26 -7.47 -23.11
C GLU A 144 10.45 -8.45 -21.94
N SER A 145 9.64 -8.35 -20.87
CA SER A 145 9.84 -9.09 -19.62
C SER A 145 8.57 -9.77 -19.13
N ALA A 146 7.87 -10.47 -20.03
CA ALA A 146 6.68 -11.26 -19.71
C ALA A 146 6.90 -12.32 -18.59
N SER A 147 8.15 -12.59 -18.21
CA SER A 147 8.55 -13.47 -17.10
C SER A 147 8.57 -12.82 -15.72
N LEU A 148 8.56 -11.48 -15.60
CA LEU A 148 8.82 -10.79 -14.33
C LEU A 148 7.57 -10.54 -13.45
N GLY A 149 6.38 -10.96 -13.86
CA GLY A 149 5.16 -10.77 -13.08
C GLY A 149 4.84 -9.30 -12.76
N LEU A 150 3.81 -9.06 -11.93
CA LEU A 150 3.50 -7.71 -11.44
C LEU A 150 4.33 -7.38 -10.20
N ARG A 151 4.63 -6.09 -9.97
CA ARG A 151 5.14 -5.59 -8.68
C ARG A 151 4.06 -4.74 -8.02
N ILE A 152 3.91 -4.89 -6.71
CA ILE A 152 2.93 -4.12 -5.95
C ILE A 152 3.67 -3.29 -4.91
N THR A 153 3.40 -2.00 -4.88
CA THR A 153 3.87 -1.09 -3.84
C THR A 153 2.66 -0.41 -3.23
N LEU A 154 2.40 -0.64 -1.95
CA LEU A 154 1.37 0.08 -1.19
C LEU A 154 2.07 1.11 -0.31
N VAL A 155 1.70 2.37 -0.48
CA VAL A 155 2.20 3.49 0.33
C VAL A 155 1.07 3.99 1.22
N ALA A 156 1.40 4.22 2.49
CA ALA A 156 0.42 4.59 3.50
C ALA A 156 0.78 5.85 4.30
N GLU A 157 -0.12 6.84 4.27
CA GLU A 157 -0.11 8.03 5.13
C GLU A 157 -1.32 8.03 6.10
N GLY A 158 -1.16 8.57 7.32
CA GLY A 158 -2.30 8.93 8.20
C GLY A 158 -2.63 8.00 9.38
N ASN A 159 -3.88 8.05 9.86
CA ASN A 159 -4.37 7.31 11.03
C ASN A 159 -4.77 5.87 10.66
N PHE A 160 -3.98 4.91 11.09
CA PHE A 160 -4.21 3.49 10.82
C PHE A 160 -5.24 2.92 11.78
N ARG A 161 -6.43 2.57 11.27
CA ARG A 161 -7.26 1.58 11.98
C ARG A 161 -6.60 0.22 11.78
N ARG A 162 -6.37 -0.47 12.90
CA ARG A 162 -5.76 -1.78 12.99
C ARG A 162 -6.45 -2.74 12.02
N VAL A 163 -5.73 -3.24 11.02
CA VAL A 163 -6.27 -4.22 10.10
C VAL A 163 -5.72 -5.60 10.43
N TRP A 164 -6.53 -6.37 11.15
CA TRP A 164 -6.23 -7.76 11.48
C TRP A 164 -6.24 -8.64 10.22
N GLY A 165 -5.27 -9.56 10.12
CA GLY A 165 -5.22 -10.58 9.06
C GLY A 165 -4.68 -10.11 7.70
N SER A 166 -4.21 -8.88 7.59
CA SER A 166 -3.63 -8.32 6.36
C SER A 166 -2.24 -8.90 6.07
N LEU A 167 -1.98 -9.36 4.84
CA LEU A 167 -0.68 -9.88 4.40
C LEU A 167 0.49 -8.89 4.66
N CYS A 168 0.21 -7.58 4.62
CA CYS A 168 1.20 -6.53 4.87
C CYS A 168 1.51 -6.28 6.36
N GLY A 169 0.86 -7.01 7.27
CA GLY A 169 0.96 -6.84 8.71
C GLY A 169 0.23 -5.61 9.23
N GLU A 170 0.16 -5.47 10.56
CA GLU A 170 -0.35 -4.25 11.19
C GLU A 170 0.72 -3.14 11.09
N TYR A 171 0.34 -1.95 10.60
CA TYR A 171 1.14 -0.76 10.83
C TYR A 171 0.66 -0.02 12.08
N LYS A 172 1.62 0.37 12.92
CA LYS A 172 1.46 1.28 14.06
C LYS A 172 2.55 2.35 13.97
N ASN A 173 2.36 3.49 14.62
CA ASN A 173 3.42 4.50 14.78
C ASN A 173 3.78 4.61 16.28
N PRO A 174 5.02 4.31 16.69
CA PRO A 174 6.12 3.78 15.87
C PRO A 174 5.81 2.39 15.30
N PRO A 175 6.47 1.96 14.20
CA PRO A 175 6.25 0.67 13.56
C PRO A 175 6.20 -0.46 14.60
N ALA A 176 5.11 -1.22 14.59
CA ALA A 176 5.04 -2.42 15.41
C ALA A 176 6.19 -3.34 15.02
N THR A 177 6.83 -3.97 16.01
CA THR A 177 7.86 -4.98 15.76
C THR A 177 7.31 -6.02 14.77
N VAL A 178 8.08 -6.23 13.70
CA VAL A 178 7.92 -7.28 12.71
C VAL A 178 7.54 -8.59 13.40
N PRO A 179 6.56 -9.36 12.88
CA PRO A 179 6.43 -10.78 13.21
C PRO A 179 7.76 -11.49 12.91
N GLY A 180 8.59 -11.62 13.95
CA GLY A 180 10.00 -11.98 13.80
C GLY A 180 10.23 -13.47 13.74
N LYS A 181 9.21 -14.28 14.09
CA LYS A 181 9.31 -15.74 14.14
C LYS A 181 8.70 -16.37 12.90
N ALA A 182 9.35 -17.39 12.34
CA ALA A 182 8.89 -18.10 11.15
C ALA A 182 7.45 -18.64 11.28
N ASP A 183 7.03 -19.03 12.48
CA ASP A 183 5.67 -19.49 12.75
C ASP A 183 4.62 -18.38 12.67
N GLU A 184 4.96 -17.16 13.09
CA GLU A 184 4.07 -15.99 12.99
C GLU A 184 3.86 -15.59 11.53
N LEU A 185 4.93 -15.63 10.72
CA LEU A 185 4.85 -15.41 9.27
C LEU A 185 4.03 -16.50 8.57
N ARG A 186 4.18 -17.76 8.99
CA ARG A 186 3.38 -18.87 8.47
C ARG A 186 1.90 -18.70 8.81
N GLN A 187 1.57 -18.29 10.03
CA GLN A 187 0.19 -18.01 10.44
C GLN A 187 -0.38 -16.82 9.67
N LEU A 188 0.39 -15.74 9.50
CA LEU A 188 -0.02 -14.57 8.71
C LEU A 188 -0.38 -14.97 7.28
N LYS A 189 0.51 -15.73 6.63
CA LYS A 189 0.28 -16.27 5.28
C LYS A 189 -1.02 -17.08 5.22
N ARG A 190 -1.23 -18.01 6.15
CA ARG A 190 -2.47 -18.83 6.20
C ARG A 190 -3.73 -18.00 6.38
N HIS A 191 -3.72 -17.00 7.28
CA HIS A 191 -4.90 -16.16 7.51
C HIS A 191 -5.21 -15.22 6.34
N SER A 192 -4.18 -14.86 5.56
CA SER A 192 -4.34 -14.02 4.38
C SER A 192 -4.76 -14.78 3.12
N THR A 193 -4.81 -16.11 3.14
CA THR A 193 -5.20 -16.93 2.00
C THR A 193 -6.71 -17.11 1.96
N LEU A 194 -7.34 -16.67 0.86
CA LEU A 194 -8.70 -17.08 0.50
C LEU A 194 -8.61 -18.43 -0.22
N SER A 195 -9.57 -19.34 0.01
CA SER A 195 -9.52 -20.75 -0.42
C SER A 195 -9.21 -20.96 -1.92
N GLN A 196 -8.90 -22.20 -2.29
CA GLN A 196 -8.48 -22.61 -3.64
C GLN A 196 -9.53 -22.41 -4.77
N ASP A 197 -10.74 -21.92 -4.47
CA ASP A 197 -11.77 -21.59 -5.47
C ASP A 197 -11.70 -20.11 -5.91
N TYR A 198 -10.49 -19.67 -6.29
CA TYR A 198 -10.13 -18.27 -6.56
C TYR A 198 -10.85 -17.62 -7.76
N LYS A 199 -11.57 -18.39 -8.59
CA LYS A 199 -12.30 -17.94 -9.79
C LYS A 199 -13.83 -17.90 -9.65
N THR A 200 -14.39 -18.49 -8.59
CA THR A 200 -15.84 -18.79 -8.54
C THR A 200 -16.51 -18.35 -7.23
N GLY A 201 -15.75 -17.95 -6.22
CA GLY A 201 -16.32 -17.44 -4.97
C GLY A 201 -16.80 -15.99 -5.06
N THR A 202 -17.95 -15.69 -4.47
CA THR A 202 -18.49 -14.33 -4.28
C THR A 202 -17.55 -13.38 -3.53
N ASN A 203 -16.54 -13.92 -2.83
CA ASN A 203 -15.53 -13.16 -2.09
C ASN A 203 -14.31 -12.75 -2.95
N SER A 204 -14.26 -13.11 -4.24
CA SER A 204 -13.17 -12.74 -5.15
C SER A 204 -13.46 -11.39 -5.81
N ILE A 205 -12.57 -10.41 -5.64
CA ILE A 205 -12.66 -9.10 -6.30
C ILE A 205 -12.69 -9.28 -7.81
N PHE A 206 -11.91 -10.22 -8.35
CA PHE A 206 -11.88 -10.51 -9.79
C PHE A 206 -13.22 -11.03 -10.31
N HIS A 207 -13.88 -11.88 -9.53
CA HIS A 207 -15.23 -12.34 -9.86
C HIS A 207 -16.24 -11.19 -9.78
N MET A 208 -16.20 -10.38 -8.70
CA MET A 208 -17.08 -9.23 -8.54
C MET A 208 -16.92 -8.19 -9.66
N VAL A 209 -15.69 -7.93 -10.11
CA VAL A 209 -15.42 -7.09 -11.30
C VAL A 209 -16.11 -7.68 -12.53
N GLY A 210 -15.93 -8.97 -12.79
CA GLY A 210 -16.56 -9.65 -13.92
C GLY A 210 -18.09 -9.57 -13.88
N GLU A 211 -18.71 -9.82 -12.73
CA GLU A 211 -20.15 -9.72 -12.54
C GLU A 211 -20.68 -8.29 -12.68
N ALA A 212 -19.97 -7.29 -12.14
CA ALA A 212 -20.34 -5.89 -12.33
C ALA A 212 -20.30 -5.49 -13.82
N GLN A 213 -19.29 -5.94 -14.56
CA GLN A 213 -19.19 -5.70 -16.00
C GLN A 213 -20.30 -6.40 -16.79
N LYS A 214 -20.70 -7.62 -16.41
CA LYS A 214 -21.86 -8.31 -17.01
C LYS A 214 -23.15 -7.53 -16.80
N ARG A 215 -23.41 -7.10 -15.55
CA ARG A 215 -24.57 -6.25 -15.22
C ARG A 215 -24.60 -4.97 -16.02
N ALA A 216 -23.45 -4.30 -16.20
CA ALA A 216 -23.34 -3.10 -17.01
C ALA A 216 -23.65 -3.33 -18.50
N ARG A 217 -23.47 -4.57 -19.00
CA ARG A 217 -23.83 -4.99 -20.36
C ARG A 217 -25.27 -5.53 -20.49
N GLY A 218 -25.99 -5.70 -19.37
CA GLY A 218 -27.34 -6.28 -19.35
C GLY A 218 -27.36 -7.81 -19.52
N GLU A 219 -26.25 -8.48 -19.18
CA GLU A 219 -26.10 -9.94 -19.15
C GLU A 219 -26.56 -10.56 -17.82
#